data_AF-A0A4R2GD69-F1
#
_entry.id   AF-A0A4R2GD69-F1
#
_cell.length_a   1.000
_cell.length_b   1.000
_cell.length_c   1.000
_cell.angle_alpha   90.00
_cell.angle_beta   90.00
_cell.angle_gamma   90.00
#
_symmetry.space_group_name_H-M   'P 1'
#
loop_
_entity.id
_entity.type
_entity.pdbx_description
1 polymer ?
#
loop_
_entity_poly.entity_id
_entity_poly.type
_entity_poly.pdbx_seq_one_letter_code
_entity_poly.pdbx_strand_id
1 'polypeptide(L)'
;MIRFDPIKNRIYNDERSIKIGYRETRVLELLLKNSPEIVNKQDIISFAWGSEFIGDTSLAKCISLLRQGFVKLGIRETPIVTVPKVGYRLIDECVFIDSQPQSETTVPLTPVSDKVPLGHSSIAASIASNDTPESKSTSLAYSQVSLYKNRLCYFITGCLLLSSALLAFAKVHDKSLGDITPFNRLNEQWVGQVQVFQETEMSLSPELEAILYKYQCDCVAYISDEPGYSELSMLNKTTRQSINIFYTATQLDRASEEIALFLKRGQL
;
A
#
# COMPACT_ATOMS: atom_id res chain seq x y z
N MET A 1 12.64 -14.51 -15.38
CA MET A 1 11.94 -13.29 -14.92
C MET A 1 11.47 -13.51 -13.50
N ILE A 2 11.42 -12.48 -12.65
CA ILE A 2 10.93 -12.63 -11.27
C ILE A 2 9.56 -12.00 -11.14
N ARG A 3 8.67 -12.75 -10.51
CA ARG A 3 7.31 -12.35 -10.20
C ARG A 3 7.22 -12.15 -8.69
N PHE A 4 6.49 -11.10 -8.31
CA PHE A 4 6.19 -10.77 -6.94
C PHE A 4 4.69 -10.81 -6.75
N ASP A 5 4.24 -11.61 -5.78
CA ASP A 5 2.85 -11.68 -5.36
C ASP A 5 2.73 -11.06 -3.94
N PRO A 6 2.15 -9.85 -3.84
CA PRO A 6 1.98 -9.17 -2.56
C PRO A 6 0.89 -9.81 -1.68
N ILE A 7 -0.03 -10.60 -2.24
CA ILE A 7 -1.12 -11.24 -1.50
C ILE A 7 -0.59 -12.48 -0.81
N LYS A 8 0.08 -13.34 -1.59
CA LYS A 8 0.66 -14.59 -1.11
C LYS A 8 2.01 -14.41 -0.44
N ASN A 9 2.48 -13.17 -0.33
CA ASN A 9 3.77 -12.80 0.25
C ASN A 9 4.91 -13.66 -0.31
N ARG A 10 5.04 -13.72 -1.64
CA ARG A 10 6.04 -14.57 -2.28
C ARG A 10 6.72 -13.88 -3.44
N ILE A 11 8.00 -14.18 -3.61
CA ILE A 11 8.76 -13.89 -4.83
C ILE A 11 9.09 -15.22 -5.50
N TYR A 12 8.90 -15.30 -6.81
CA TYR A 12 9.04 -16.55 -7.53
C TYR A 12 9.52 -16.33 -8.97
N ASN A 13 10.05 -17.38 -9.56
CA ASN A 13 10.35 -17.48 -10.99
C ASN A 13 9.79 -18.81 -11.51
N ASP A 14 10.11 -19.17 -12.75
CA ASP A 14 9.57 -20.39 -13.38
C ASP A 14 10.04 -21.69 -12.69
N GLU A 15 11.08 -21.64 -11.85
CA GLU A 15 11.69 -22.81 -11.19
C GLU A 15 11.39 -22.90 -9.70
N ARG A 16 11.25 -21.77 -9.01
CA ARG A 16 11.23 -21.69 -7.53
C ARG A 16 10.29 -20.61 -7.04
N SER A 17 9.68 -20.87 -5.88
CA SER A 17 8.87 -19.92 -5.12
C SER A 17 9.44 -19.77 -3.71
N ILE A 18 9.57 -18.52 -3.24
CA ILE A 18 10.09 -18.18 -1.93
C ILE A 18 9.07 -17.30 -1.19
N LYS A 19 8.53 -17.81 -0.08
CA LYS A 19 7.70 -17.03 0.84
C LYS A 19 8.57 -15.99 1.57
N ILE A 20 8.08 -14.76 1.63
CA ILE A 20 8.63 -13.63 2.37
C ILE A 20 7.63 -13.23 3.46
N GLY A 21 8.11 -12.53 4.50
CA GLY A 21 7.22 -12.07 5.56
C GLY A 21 6.42 -10.82 5.15
N TYR A 22 5.40 -10.50 5.94
CA TYR A 22 4.51 -9.36 5.66
C TYR A 22 5.26 -8.02 5.56
N ARG A 23 6.22 -7.76 6.47
CA ARG A 23 6.98 -6.50 6.46
C ARG A 23 7.93 -6.46 5.25
N GLU A 24 8.54 -7.58 4.89
CA GLU A 24 9.33 -7.72 3.66
C GLU A 24 8.49 -7.44 2.42
N THR A 25 7.26 -7.96 2.34
CA THR A 25 6.30 -7.69 1.27
C THR A 25 6.01 -6.20 1.15
N ARG A 26 5.68 -5.52 2.26
CA ARG A 26 5.39 -4.07 2.25
C ARG A 26 6.60 -3.24 1.84
N VAL A 27 7.79 -3.61 2.29
CA VAL A 27 9.03 -2.94 1.87
C VAL A 27 9.25 -3.12 0.36
N LEU A 28 9.12 -4.34 -0.15
CA LEU A 28 9.32 -4.62 -1.57
C LEU A 28 8.27 -3.94 -2.46
N GLU A 29 7.01 -3.91 -2.04
CA GLU A 29 5.91 -3.21 -2.71
C GLU A 29 6.22 -1.72 -2.86
N LEU A 30 6.67 -1.05 -1.79
CA LEU A 30 7.02 0.37 -1.85
C LEU A 30 8.23 0.62 -2.77
N LEU A 31 9.26 -0.22 -2.69
CA LEU A 31 10.44 -0.09 -3.54
C LEU A 31 10.11 -0.32 -5.02
N LEU A 32 9.21 -1.24 -5.34
CA LEU A 32 8.72 -1.47 -6.71
C LEU A 32 7.93 -0.28 -7.23
N LYS A 33 7.01 0.26 -6.41
CA LYS A 33 6.18 1.41 -6.79
C LYS A 33 6.99 2.66 -7.12
N ASN A 34 8.13 2.84 -6.45
CA ASN A 34 9.01 3.99 -6.65
C ASN A 34 10.24 3.63 -7.49
N SER A 35 10.33 2.43 -8.07
CA SER A 35 11.48 2.03 -8.89
C SER A 35 11.58 2.93 -10.14
N PRO A 36 12.77 3.43 -10.52
CA PRO A 36 14.10 3.19 -9.94
C PRO A 36 14.58 4.26 -8.94
N GLU A 37 13.68 5.11 -8.46
CA GLU A 37 13.97 6.21 -7.53
C GLU A 37 14.35 5.72 -6.12
N ILE A 38 14.98 6.62 -5.36
CA ILE A 38 15.44 6.34 -4.00
C ILE A 38 14.31 6.61 -3.03
N VAL A 39 14.00 5.62 -2.19
CA VAL A 39 13.04 5.76 -1.09
C VAL A 39 13.79 5.94 0.23
N ASN A 40 13.46 6.99 1.00
CA ASN A 40 14.14 7.25 2.27
C ASN A 40 13.81 6.18 3.30
N LYS A 41 14.75 5.92 4.23
CA LYS A 41 14.55 4.95 5.31
C LYS A 41 13.27 5.21 6.13
N GLN A 42 13.02 6.48 6.48
CA GLN A 42 11.87 6.87 7.30
C GLN A 42 10.55 6.65 6.56
N ASP A 43 10.51 6.92 5.26
CA ASP A 43 9.32 6.68 4.43
C ASP A 43 9.03 5.17 4.32
N ILE A 44 10.08 4.35 4.16
CA ILE A 44 9.95 2.88 4.16
C ILE A 44 9.44 2.38 5.51
N ILE A 45 10.01 2.86 6.62
CA ILE A 45 9.59 2.47 7.97
C ILE A 45 8.13 2.86 8.20
N SER A 46 7.77 4.10 7.87
CA SER A 46 6.40 4.59 8.03
C SER A 46 5.40 3.82 7.17
N PHE A 47 5.75 3.43 5.95
CA PHE A 47 4.85 2.68 5.08
C PHE A 47 4.69 1.22 5.52
N ALA A 48 5.79 0.56 5.86
CA ALA A 48 5.78 -0.87 6.14
C ALA A 48 5.39 -1.18 7.60
N TRP A 49 5.62 -0.27 8.55
CA TRP A 49 5.30 -0.44 9.97
C TRP A 49 4.27 0.54 10.54
N GLY A 50 3.83 1.54 9.77
CA GLY A 50 2.80 2.48 10.20
C GLY A 50 3.30 3.39 11.30
N SER A 51 2.57 3.41 12.43
CA SER A 51 2.87 4.26 13.59
C SER A 51 3.83 3.62 14.61
N GLU A 52 4.31 2.40 14.36
CA GLU A 52 5.26 1.74 15.26
C GLU A 52 6.64 2.44 15.20
N PHE A 53 7.17 2.82 16.36
CA PHE A 53 8.52 3.37 16.46
C PHE A 53 9.56 2.25 16.41
N ILE A 54 10.25 2.14 15.27
CA ILE A 54 11.19 1.06 15.01
C ILE A 54 12.52 1.63 14.51
N GLY A 55 13.62 1.06 14.98
CA GLY A 55 14.96 1.46 14.57
C GLY A 55 15.35 0.91 13.18
N ASP A 56 16.36 1.56 12.59
CA ASP A 56 16.98 1.19 11.30
C ASP A 56 17.39 -0.29 11.20
N THR A 57 17.63 -0.95 12.33
CA THR A 57 18.05 -2.36 12.43
C THR A 57 16.99 -3.33 11.88
N SER A 58 15.70 -3.08 12.14
CA SER A 58 14.61 -3.90 11.61
C SER A 58 14.48 -3.74 10.10
N LEU A 59 14.57 -2.51 9.59
CA LEU A 59 14.57 -2.25 8.15
C LEU A 59 15.76 -2.96 7.48
N ALA A 60 16.96 -2.85 8.05
CA ALA A 60 18.15 -3.54 7.54
C ALA A 60 17.97 -5.07 7.51
N LYS A 61 17.30 -5.65 8.53
CA LYS A 61 16.97 -7.08 8.56
C LYS A 61 15.99 -7.45 7.45
N CYS A 62 14.91 -6.72 7.25
CA CYS A 62 13.96 -6.98 6.16
C CYS A 62 14.64 -6.89 4.78
N ILE A 63 15.48 -5.87 4.54
CA ILE A 63 16.25 -5.74 3.30
C ILE A 63 17.18 -6.94 3.11
N SER A 64 17.82 -7.42 4.18
CA SER A 64 18.70 -8.60 4.13
C SER A 64 17.93 -9.87 3.77
N LEU A 65 16.72 -10.07 4.33
CA LEU A 65 15.87 -11.20 4.02
C LEU A 65 15.37 -11.18 2.57
N LEU A 66 14.96 -10.01 2.07
CA LEU A 66 14.60 -9.83 0.66
C LEU A 66 15.76 -10.17 -0.27
N ARG A 67 16.96 -9.66 0.02
CA ARG A 67 18.18 -9.98 -0.74
C ARG A 67 18.48 -11.47 -0.75
N GLN A 68 18.37 -12.15 0.39
CA GLN A 68 18.54 -13.60 0.46
C GLN A 68 17.47 -14.34 -0.37
N GLY A 69 16.22 -13.85 -0.35
CA GLY A 69 15.14 -14.40 -1.18
C GLY A 69 15.49 -14.33 -2.68
N PHE A 70 15.96 -13.19 -3.16
CA PHE A 70 16.40 -13.03 -4.56
C PHE A 70 17.58 -13.95 -4.91
N VAL A 71 18.56 -14.10 -4.01
CA VAL A 71 19.67 -15.04 -4.23
C VAL A 71 19.18 -16.49 -4.30
N LYS A 72 18.20 -16.89 -3.47
CA LYS A 72 17.60 -18.24 -3.52
C LYS A 72 16.83 -18.53 -4.82
N LEU A 73 16.34 -17.49 -5.49
CA LEU A 73 15.76 -17.55 -6.84
C LEU A 73 16.82 -17.59 -7.95
N GLY A 74 18.11 -17.58 -7.61
CA GLY A 74 19.20 -17.71 -8.57
C GLY A 74 19.74 -16.40 -9.13
N ILE A 75 19.34 -15.24 -8.59
CA ILE A 75 19.97 -13.97 -8.99
C ILE A 75 21.33 -13.83 -8.31
N ARG A 76 22.36 -13.53 -9.11
CA ARG A 76 23.72 -13.28 -8.62
C ARG A 76 23.85 -11.92 -7.91
N GLU A 77 23.20 -10.90 -8.44
CA GLU A 77 23.21 -9.54 -7.90
C GLU A 77 21.79 -9.10 -7.54
N THR A 78 21.56 -8.75 -6.28
CA THR A 78 20.21 -8.43 -5.83
C THR A 78 19.75 -7.07 -6.37
N PRO A 79 18.50 -6.93 -6.84
CA PRO A 79 18.01 -5.69 -7.44
C PRO A 79 17.86 -4.55 -6.43
N ILE A 80 17.92 -4.83 -5.12
CA ILE A 80 17.83 -3.83 -4.06
C ILE A 80 19.21 -3.25 -3.74
N VAL A 81 19.40 -1.97 -4.07
CA VAL A 81 20.64 -1.21 -3.82
C VAL A 81 20.48 -0.31 -2.61
N THR A 82 21.50 -0.30 -1.75
CA THR A 82 21.60 0.62 -0.61
C THR A 82 22.20 1.94 -1.07
N VAL A 83 21.52 3.05 -0.74
CA VAL A 83 22.07 4.40 -0.88
C VAL A 83 22.50 4.88 0.51
N PRO A 84 23.82 4.99 0.77
CA PRO A 84 24.32 5.31 2.10
C PRO A 84 23.69 6.57 2.68
N LYS A 85 23.28 6.50 3.96
CA LYS A 85 22.64 7.61 4.72
C LYS A 85 21.29 8.09 4.20
N VAL A 86 20.80 7.61 3.05
CA VAL A 86 19.53 8.04 2.46
C VAL A 86 18.47 6.95 2.60
N GLY A 87 18.73 5.76 2.02
CA GLY A 87 17.72 4.72 1.95
C GLY A 87 18.05 3.63 0.95
N TYR A 88 17.03 3.17 0.24
CA TYR A 88 17.11 2.03 -0.67
C TYR A 88 16.40 2.34 -1.98
N ARG A 89 16.86 1.71 -3.06
CA ARG A 89 16.20 1.73 -4.37
C ARG A 89 16.22 0.34 -4.98
N LEU A 90 15.25 0.08 -5.85
CA LEU A 90 15.22 -1.11 -6.69
C LEU A 90 15.67 -0.70 -8.08
N ILE A 91 16.68 -1.35 -8.66
CA ILE A 91 17.34 -0.90 -9.91
C ILE A 91 17.10 -1.82 -11.11
N ASP A 92 16.13 -2.71 -11.04
CA ASP A 92 15.94 -3.73 -12.07
C ASP A 92 14.48 -3.87 -12.45
N GLU A 93 14.21 -3.83 -13.77
CA GLU A 93 12.89 -4.16 -14.32
C GLU A 93 12.61 -5.67 -14.25
N CYS A 94 13.52 -6.50 -13.75
CA CYS A 94 13.32 -7.95 -13.66
C CYS A 94 12.25 -8.41 -12.65
N VAL A 95 11.71 -7.53 -11.79
CA VAL A 95 10.70 -7.85 -10.79
C VAL A 95 9.35 -7.26 -11.19
N PHE A 96 8.41 -8.12 -11.55
CA PHE A 96 7.05 -7.73 -11.95
C PHE A 96 6.07 -8.07 -10.85
N ILE A 97 5.14 -7.15 -10.57
CA ILE A 97 3.98 -7.46 -9.73
C ILE A 97 3.05 -8.33 -10.57
N ASP A 98 2.78 -9.56 -10.13
CA ASP A 98 1.79 -10.42 -10.78
C ASP A 98 0.40 -9.89 -10.44
N SER A 99 0.00 -8.87 -11.20
CA SER A 99 -1.38 -8.43 -11.29
C SER A 99 -1.95 -9.24 -12.44
N GLN A 100 -2.81 -10.22 -12.17
CA GLN A 100 -3.56 -10.92 -13.20
C GLN A 100 -4.07 -9.92 -14.26
N PRO A 101 -3.78 -10.13 -15.56
CA PRO A 101 -4.23 -9.24 -16.62
C PRO A 101 -5.74 -9.38 -16.78
N GLN A 102 -6.49 -8.32 -16.48
CA GLN A 102 -7.81 -8.16 -17.08
C GLN A 102 -7.61 -7.84 -18.56
N SER A 103 -8.24 -8.66 -19.39
CA SER A 103 -8.32 -8.55 -20.84
C SER A 103 -8.64 -7.14 -21.31
N GLU A 104 -7.61 -6.38 -21.72
CA GLU A 104 -7.80 -5.33 -22.70
C GLU A 104 -7.82 -5.99 -24.08
N THR A 105 -9.04 -6.30 -24.53
CA THR A 105 -9.32 -6.48 -25.95
C THR A 105 -8.90 -5.21 -26.68
N THR A 106 -7.74 -5.29 -27.30
CA THR A 106 -7.30 -4.39 -28.36
C THR A 106 -8.29 -4.47 -29.52
N VAL A 107 -8.91 -3.35 -29.87
CA VAL A 107 -9.25 -3.07 -31.27
C VAL A 107 -8.44 -1.84 -31.69
N PRO A 108 -7.59 -1.93 -32.72
CA PRO A 108 -6.66 -0.88 -33.09
C PRO A 108 -7.12 -0.04 -34.30
N LEU A 109 -6.44 1.10 -34.48
CA LEU A 109 -6.22 1.95 -35.67
C LEU A 109 -7.22 3.12 -35.90
N THR A 110 -6.95 4.36 -35.43
CA THR A 110 -6.13 5.46 -36.03
C THR A 110 -6.89 6.35 -37.06
N PRO A 111 -6.32 7.41 -37.67
CA PRO A 111 -6.39 8.81 -37.22
C PRO A 111 -6.92 9.77 -38.30
N VAL A 112 -7.50 10.93 -37.97
CA VAL A 112 -7.66 12.02 -38.97
C VAL A 112 -7.37 13.38 -38.34
N SER A 113 -6.28 13.96 -38.82
CA SER A 113 -5.92 15.38 -38.77
C SER A 113 -6.65 16.10 -39.90
N ASP A 114 -7.16 17.31 -39.67
CA ASP A 114 -7.21 18.35 -40.71
C ASP A 114 -7.29 19.78 -40.13
N LYS A 115 -6.76 20.71 -40.92
CA LYS A 115 -6.31 22.07 -40.59
C LYS A 115 -7.41 23.15 -40.76
N VAL A 116 -7.35 24.21 -39.92
CA VAL A 116 -7.30 25.71 -40.18
C VAL A 116 -8.02 26.25 -41.45
N PRO A 117 -8.74 27.42 -41.51
CA PRO A 117 -8.32 28.78 -41.04
C PRO A 117 -9.36 29.83 -40.55
N LEU A 118 -8.80 30.86 -39.88
CA LEU A 118 -9.04 32.33 -39.84
C LEU A 118 -10.45 32.97 -39.86
N GLY A 119 -10.60 34.00 -39.02
CA GLY A 119 -11.63 35.06 -39.15
C GLY A 119 -11.44 36.28 -38.22
N HIS A 120 -10.62 37.23 -38.67
CA HIS A 120 -10.59 38.69 -38.45
C HIS A 120 -11.40 39.40 -37.35
N SER A 121 -10.74 40.32 -36.63
CA SER A 121 -11.03 41.78 -36.58
C SER A 121 -10.25 42.40 -35.38
N SER A 122 -9.15 43.14 -35.52
CA SER A 122 -8.88 44.43 -36.17
C SER A 122 -9.03 45.64 -35.23
N ILE A 123 -7.92 46.40 -35.14
CA ILE A 123 -7.83 47.89 -35.09
C ILE A 123 -8.22 48.55 -33.74
N ALA A 124 -7.49 49.52 -33.18
CA ALA A 124 -6.22 50.15 -33.52
C ALA A 124 -5.66 50.89 -32.29
N ALA A 125 -4.34 51.06 -32.32
CA ALA A 125 -3.56 51.98 -31.51
C ALA A 125 -3.90 53.45 -31.78
N SER A 126 -3.56 54.34 -30.84
CA SER A 126 -2.97 55.69 -30.99
C SER A 126 -3.12 56.47 -29.68
N ILE A 127 -2.30 57.41 -29.21
CA ILE A 127 -0.92 57.89 -29.36
C ILE A 127 -0.84 59.12 -28.41
N ALA A 128 0.35 59.41 -27.86
CA ALA A 128 0.84 60.70 -27.34
C ALA A 128 0.20 61.30 -26.06
N SER A 129 0.96 61.43 -24.97
CA SER A 129 1.90 62.53 -24.62
C SER A 129 1.20 63.80 -24.12
N ASN A 130 1.42 64.16 -22.85
CA ASN A 130 2.09 65.42 -22.49
C ASN A 130 2.22 65.63 -20.97
N ASP A 131 3.21 66.46 -20.68
CA ASP A 131 3.86 66.81 -19.43
C ASP A 131 3.01 67.42 -18.29
N THR A 132 3.58 67.25 -17.09
CA THR A 132 3.48 67.97 -15.80
C THR A 132 3.20 69.48 -15.87
N PRO A 133 2.63 70.16 -14.83
CA PRO A 133 3.31 70.37 -13.53
C PRO A 133 2.45 70.47 -12.23
N GLU A 134 3.14 70.30 -11.09
CA GLU A 134 2.94 70.90 -9.75
C GLU A 134 1.56 70.88 -9.02
N SER A 135 1.48 70.17 -7.89
CA SER A 135 1.64 70.76 -6.54
C SER A 135 0.97 69.95 -5.40
N LYS A 136 1.73 69.79 -4.31
CA LYS A 136 1.36 69.64 -2.88
C LYS A 136 0.12 68.80 -2.51
N SER A 137 0.36 67.66 -1.86
CA SER A 137 -0.20 67.36 -0.51
C SER A 137 0.29 65.99 0.00
N THR A 138 1.53 66.00 0.50
CA THR A 138 2.11 64.88 1.25
C THR A 138 1.60 64.91 2.68
N SER A 139 0.47 64.28 2.98
CA SER A 139 0.16 63.67 4.29
C SER A 139 -1.28 63.21 4.31
N LEU A 140 -1.56 61.92 4.03
CA LEU A 140 -2.73 61.17 4.53
C LEU A 140 -2.79 59.70 4.06
N ALA A 141 -1.72 59.13 3.50
CA ALA A 141 -1.73 57.78 2.93
C ALA A 141 -0.90 56.73 3.69
N TYR A 142 -0.57 56.95 4.98
CA TYR A 142 0.21 55.97 5.77
C TYR A 142 -0.58 55.20 6.84
N SER A 143 -1.83 55.57 7.14
CA SER A 143 -2.60 54.91 8.21
C SER A 143 -3.54 53.78 7.74
N GLN A 144 -3.82 53.66 6.44
CA GLN A 144 -4.82 52.68 5.94
C GLN A 144 -4.24 51.32 5.51
N VAL A 145 -2.92 51.19 5.35
CA VAL A 145 -2.29 49.93 4.87
C VAL A 145 -2.08 48.91 6.02
N SER A 146 -2.04 49.37 7.27
CA SER A 146 -1.81 48.54 8.47
C SER A 146 -3.02 47.65 8.83
N LEU A 147 -4.25 48.14 8.60
CA LEU A 147 -5.48 47.43 8.97
C LEU A 147 -5.77 46.22 8.07
N TYR A 148 -5.46 46.31 6.77
CA TYR A 148 -5.66 45.24 5.81
C TYR A 148 -4.63 44.11 5.98
N LYS A 149 -3.35 44.42 6.24
CA LYS A 149 -2.33 43.40 6.52
C LYS A 149 -2.65 42.61 7.79
N ASN A 150 -3.15 43.28 8.83
CA ASN A 150 -3.54 42.59 10.06
C ASN A 150 -4.75 41.66 9.83
N ARG A 151 -5.77 42.11 9.11
CA ARG A 151 -6.93 41.26 8.76
C ARG A 151 -6.55 40.07 7.88
N LEU A 152 -5.64 40.25 6.92
CA LEU A 152 -5.13 39.17 6.10
C LEU A 152 -4.32 38.15 6.92
N CYS A 153 -3.48 38.62 7.85
CA CYS A 153 -2.74 37.74 8.76
C CYS A 153 -3.68 36.93 9.68
N TYR A 154 -4.73 37.55 10.22
CA TYR A 154 -5.72 36.83 11.04
C TYR A 154 -6.50 35.80 10.21
N PHE A 155 -6.83 36.12 8.96
CA PHE A 155 -7.50 35.18 8.06
C PHE A 155 -6.62 33.98 7.74
N ILE A 156 -5.35 34.19 7.37
CA ILE A 156 -4.40 33.11 7.09
C ILE A 156 -4.16 32.24 8.33
N THR A 157 -3.98 32.86 9.50
CA THR A 157 -3.80 32.13 10.76
C THR A 157 -5.05 31.31 11.09
N GLY A 158 -6.25 31.86 10.89
CA GLY A 158 -7.52 31.15 11.04
C GLY A 158 -7.64 29.95 10.09
N CYS A 159 -7.28 30.13 8.82
CA CYS A 159 -7.23 29.04 7.85
C CYS A 159 -6.24 27.94 8.26
N LEU A 160 -5.03 28.30 8.70
CA LEU A 160 -4.02 27.33 9.15
C LEU A 160 -4.49 26.54 10.37
N LEU A 161 -5.10 27.21 11.35
CA LEU A 161 -5.66 26.55 12.53
C LEU A 161 -6.82 25.61 12.17
N LEU A 162 -7.70 26.04 11.26
CA LEU A 162 -8.80 25.20 10.77
C LEU A 162 -8.27 23.98 10.01
N SER A 163 -7.27 24.15 9.13
CA SER A 163 -6.62 23.04 8.43
C SER A 163 -5.94 22.07 9.39
N SER A 164 -5.24 22.58 10.42
CA SER A 164 -4.63 21.73 11.45
C SER A 164 -5.67 20.95 12.27
N ALA A 165 -6.81 21.58 12.61
CA ALA A 165 -7.89 20.92 13.33
C ALA A 165 -8.56 19.83 12.47
N LEU A 166 -8.78 20.09 11.18
CA LEU A 166 -9.31 19.10 10.24
C LEU A 166 -8.35 17.92 10.04
N LEU A 167 -7.04 18.16 9.96
CA LEU A 167 -6.02 17.10 9.89
C LEU A 167 -5.99 16.26 11.18
N ALA A 168 -6.06 16.91 12.35
CA ALA A 168 -6.14 16.21 13.62
C ALA A 168 -7.43 15.39 13.73
N PHE A 169 -8.55 15.95 13.31
CA PHE A 169 -9.84 15.27 13.30
C PHE A 169 -9.85 14.09 12.32
N ALA A 170 -9.33 14.27 11.10
CA ALA A 170 -9.17 13.20 10.12
C ALA A 170 -8.26 12.07 10.64
N LYS A 171 -7.19 12.41 11.37
CA LYS A 171 -6.29 11.45 12.01
C LYS A 171 -6.94 10.72 13.19
N VAL A 172 -7.79 11.39 13.95
CA VAL A 172 -8.55 10.80 15.08
C VAL A 172 -9.69 9.91 14.57
N HIS A 173 -10.30 10.25 13.44
CA HIS A 173 -11.41 9.49 12.87
C HIS A 173 -11.00 8.37 11.93
N ASP A 174 -9.69 8.14 11.75
CA ASP A 174 -9.05 7.03 11.03
C ASP A 174 -9.99 6.18 10.16
N LYS A 175 -10.54 6.83 9.13
CA LYS A 175 -10.67 6.17 7.84
C LYS A 175 -9.40 6.55 7.13
N SER A 176 -8.40 5.66 7.25
CA SER A 176 -7.24 5.59 6.38
C SER A 176 -7.63 6.08 4.98
N LEU A 177 -7.23 7.32 4.64
CA LEU A 177 -7.44 7.87 3.30
C LEU A 177 -6.43 7.26 2.30
N GLY A 178 -5.77 6.17 2.70
CA GLY A 178 -5.04 5.22 1.85
C GLY A 178 -5.84 3.97 1.49
N ASP A 179 -7.05 3.78 2.03
CA ASP A 179 -7.90 2.61 1.72
C ASP A 179 -8.81 2.83 0.48
N ILE A 180 -8.64 3.93 -0.26
CA ILE A 180 -9.35 4.17 -1.52
C ILE A 180 -8.65 3.44 -2.67
N THR A 181 -8.50 2.13 -2.50
CA THR A 181 -8.87 1.10 -3.47
C THR A 181 -9.18 -0.14 -2.63
N PRO A 182 -10.44 -0.55 -2.46
CA PRO A 182 -10.75 -1.83 -1.85
C PRO A 182 -10.45 -2.88 -2.92
N PHE A 183 -9.18 -3.24 -3.07
CA PHE A 183 -8.86 -4.57 -3.57
C PHE A 183 -9.13 -5.54 -2.42
N ASN A 184 -10.41 -5.73 -2.06
CA ASN A 184 -10.85 -6.88 -1.28
C ASN A 184 -10.64 -8.10 -2.18
N ARG A 185 -9.41 -8.61 -2.20
CA ARG A 185 -8.99 -9.78 -3.00
C ARG A 185 -9.15 -11.10 -2.25
N LEU A 186 -9.71 -11.06 -1.04
CA LEU A 186 -10.01 -12.23 -0.24
C LEU A 186 -11.53 -12.38 -0.17
N ASN A 187 -12.01 -13.61 -0.38
CA ASN A 187 -13.36 -13.99 -0.04
C ASN A 187 -13.45 -14.20 1.46
N GLU A 188 -14.47 -13.60 2.06
CA GLU A 188 -14.83 -13.81 3.44
C GLU A 188 -16.07 -14.72 3.49
N GLN A 189 -16.01 -15.76 4.31
CA GLN A 189 -17.14 -16.62 4.60
C GLN A 189 -17.14 -17.05 6.06
N TRP A 190 -18.32 -17.42 6.56
CA TRP A 190 -18.51 -17.89 7.93
C TRP A 190 -18.77 -19.38 7.93
N VAL A 191 -17.97 -20.12 8.70
CA VAL A 191 -18.19 -21.55 8.98
C VAL A 191 -18.59 -21.67 10.45
N GLY A 192 -19.90 -21.64 10.70
CA GLY A 192 -20.44 -21.53 12.05
C GLY A 192 -19.99 -20.23 12.72
N GLN A 193 -19.14 -20.33 13.75
CA GLN A 193 -18.58 -19.19 14.49
C GLN A 193 -17.19 -18.75 13.99
N VAL A 194 -16.59 -19.50 13.06
CA VAL A 194 -15.26 -19.21 12.53
C VAL A 194 -15.38 -18.28 11.33
N GLN A 195 -14.68 -17.15 11.38
CA GLN A 195 -14.56 -16.22 10.27
C GLN A 195 -13.39 -16.65 9.37
N VAL A 196 -13.68 -17.08 8.14
CA VAL A 196 -12.70 -17.65 7.21
C VAL A 196 -12.41 -16.66 6.08
N PHE A 197 -11.12 -16.41 5.84
CA PHE A 197 -10.59 -15.64 4.73
C PHE A 197 -9.81 -16.55 3.78
N GLN A 198 -10.06 -16.45 2.49
CA GLN A 198 -9.36 -17.21 1.46
C GLN A 198 -9.26 -16.43 0.15
N GLU A 199 -8.43 -16.86 -0.79
CA GLU A 199 -8.35 -16.23 -2.12
C GLU A 199 -9.64 -16.42 -2.92
N THR A 200 -9.99 -15.45 -3.78
CA THR A 200 -11.28 -15.43 -4.50
C THR A 200 -11.53 -16.65 -5.40
N GLU A 201 -10.47 -17.24 -5.96
CA GLU A 201 -10.55 -18.42 -6.84
C GLU A 201 -10.47 -19.75 -6.06
N MET A 202 -10.19 -19.69 -4.77
CA MET A 202 -10.12 -20.87 -3.91
C MET A 202 -11.51 -21.22 -3.39
N SER A 203 -11.83 -22.52 -3.37
CA SER A 203 -13.01 -23.06 -2.68
C SER A 203 -12.57 -23.89 -1.49
N LEU A 204 -13.35 -23.83 -0.42
CA LEU A 204 -13.07 -24.59 0.79
C LEU A 204 -13.45 -26.06 0.54
N SER A 205 -12.55 -27.00 0.90
CA SER A 205 -12.89 -28.43 0.81
C SER A 205 -14.01 -28.76 1.82
N PRO A 206 -14.97 -29.63 1.46
CA PRO A 206 -16.03 -30.05 2.38
C PRO A 206 -15.50 -30.71 3.65
N GLU A 207 -14.35 -31.41 3.57
CA GLU A 207 -13.74 -32.03 4.74
C GLU A 207 -13.22 -30.98 5.72
N LEU A 208 -12.56 -29.94 5.22
CA LEU A 208 -12.05 -28.85 6.06
C LEU A 208 -13.18 -28.01 6.64
N GLU A 209 -14.23 -27.75 5.85
CA GLU A 209 -15.44 -27.07 6.32
C GLU A 209 -16.08 -27.83 7.49
N ALA A 210 -16.20 -29.17 7.39
CA ALA A 210 -16.71 -30.00 8.46
C ALA A 210 -15.82 -29.95 9.72
N ILE A 211 -14.50 -29.90 9.57
CA ILE A 211 -13.56 -29.76 10.69
C ILE A 211 -13.76 -28.40 11.38
N LEU A 212 -13.82 -27.30 10.63
CA LEU A 212 -14.03 -25.97 11.21
C LEU A 212 -15.40 -25.87 11.91
N TYR A 213 -16.44 -26.42 11.30
CA TYR A 213 -17.78 -26.48 11.86
C TYR A 213 -17.86 -27.33 13.14
N LYS A 214 -17.04 -28.38 13.26
CA LYS A 214 -16.98 -29.24 14.45
C LYS A 214 -16.50 -28.49 15.70
N TYR A 215 -15.56 -27.56 15.56
CA TYR A 215 -14.91 -26.92 16.71
C TYR A 215 -15.53 -25.58 17.15
N GLN A 216 -16.31 -24.91 16.28
CA GLN A 216 -17.09 -23.68 16.57
C GLN A 216 -16.42 -22.71 17.56
N CYS A 217 -15.26 -22.16 17.19
CA CYS A 217 -14.58 -21.16 18.03
C CYS A 217 -14.78 -19.74 17.49
N ASP A 218 -14.70 -18.75 18.38
CA ASP A 218 -14.60 -17.33 18.00
C ASP A 218 -13.19 -17.03 17.44
N CYS A 219 -12.96 -17.52 16.22
CA CYS A 219 -11.67 -17.53 15.57
C CYS A 219 -11.72 -16.80 14.22
N VAL A 220 -10.57 -16.28 13.81
CA VAL A 220 -10.29 -15.90 12.42
C VAL A 220 -9.37 -16.97 11.83
N ALA A 221 -9.75 -17.52 10.68
CA ALA A 221 -8.93 -18.43 9.91
C ALA A 221 -8.58 -17.80 8.55
N TYR A 222 -7.35 -17.97 8.11
CA TYR A 222 -6.89 -17.68 6.76
C TYR A 222 -6.38 -18.96 6.11
N ILE A 223 -6.83 -19.22 4.89
CA ILE A 223 -6.50 -20.43 4.15
C ILE A 223 -5.87 -20.04 2.82
N SER A 224 -4.75 -20.68 2.49
CA SER A 224 -4.05 -20.51 1.22
C SER A 224 -3.51 -21.83 0.70
N ASP A 225 -3.59 -22.02 -0.62
CA ASP A 225 -2.97 -23.15 -1.31
C ASP A 225 -1.60 -22.77 -1.87
N GLU A 226 -0.61 -23.60 -1.56
CA GLU A 226 0.73 -23.57 -2.11
C GLU A 226 0.96 -24.81 -2.99
N PRO A 227 1.90 -24.76 -3.96
CA PRO A 227 2.26 -25.94 -4.73
C PRO A 227 2.76 -27.08 -3.81
N GLY A 228 1.90 -28.09 -3.61
CA GLY A 228 2.21 -29.29 -2.83
C GLY A 228 1.69 -29.32 -1.39
N TYR A 229 1.15 -28.23 -0.85
CA TYR A 229 0.52 -28.19 0.48
C TYR A 229 -0.43 -26.99 0.63
N SER A 230 -1.36 -27.08 1.58
CA SER A 230 -2.23 -26.00 1.99
C SER A 230 -1.82 -25.50 3.37
N GLU A 231 -2.01 -24.21 3.62
CA GLU A 231 -1.75 -23.57 4.91
C GLU A 231 -3.05 -23.06 5.51
N LEU A 232 -3.30 -23.40 6.78
CA LEU A 232 -4.37 -22.88 7.61
C LEU A 232 -3.73 -22.09 8.75
N SER A 233 -3.87 -20.77 8.71
CA SER A 233 -3.48 -19.87 9.79
C SER A 233 -4.72 -19.52 10.61
N MET A 234 -4.73 -19.80 11.90
CA MET A 234 -5.90 -19.59 12.76
C MET A 234 -5.53 -18.77 14.00
N LEU A 235 -6.33 -17.73 14.28
CA LEU A 235 -6.22 -16.83 15.41
C LEU A 235 -7.49 -16.95 16.27
N ASN A 236 -7.33 -17.26 17.55
CA ASN A 236 -8.42 -17.20 18.51
C ASN A 236 -8.58 -15.74 18.97
N LYS A 237 -9.78 -15.16 18.77
CA LYS A 237 -10.02 -13.74 19.06
C LYS A 237 -9.99 -13.45 20.57
N THR A 238 -10.46 -14.41 21.38
CA THR A 238 -10.52 -14.30 22.84
C THR A 238 -9.13 -14.38 23.47
N THR A 239 -8.35 -15.41 23.12
CA THR A 239 -7.05 -15.68 23.78
C THR A 239 -5.90 -14.92 23.12
N ARG A 240 -6.12 -14.36 21.92
CA ARG A 240 -5.12 -13.70 21.09
C ARG A 240 -3.96 -14.61 20.68
N GLN A 241 -4.11 -15.93 20.82
CA GLN A 241 -3.13 -16.91 20.36
C GLN A 241 -3.38 -17.30 18.90
N SER A 242 -2.31 -17.63 18.18
CA SER A 242 -2.38 -18.08 16.78
C SER A 242 -1.61 -19.37 16.55
N ILE A 243 -2.02 -20.12 15.52
CA ILE A 243 -1.35 -21.33 15.03
C ILE A 243 -1.35 -21.31 13.50
N ASN A 244 -0.27 -21.81 12.90
CA ASN A 244 -0.18 -22.08 11.46
C ASN A 244 -0.02 -23.58 11.26
N ILE A 245 -0.93 -24.17 10.49
CA ILE A 245 -1.01 -25.61 10.22
C ILE A 245 -0.77 -25.82 8.73
N PHE A 246 0.19 -26.66 8.40
CA PHE A 246 0.49 -27.05 7.02
C PHE A 246 0.00 -28.47 6.78
N TYR A 247 -0.82 -28.67 5.75
CA TYR A 247 -1.44 -29.96 5.47
C TYR A 247 -1.51 -30.23 3.98
N THR A 248 -1.68 -31.49 3.63
CA THR A 248 -2.03 -31.95 2.28
C THR A 248 -3.43 -32.55 2.32
N ALA A 249 -4.05 -32.80 1.16
CA ALA A 249 -5.38 -33.41 1.10
C ALA A 249 -5.46 -34.76 1.87
N THR A 250 -4.35 -35.50 1.97
CA THR A 250 -4.27 -36.76 2.73
C THR A 250 -3.99 -36.61 4.23
N GLN A 251 -3.70 -35.40 4.71
CA GLN A 251 -3.26 -35.12 6.09
C GLN A 251 -4.25 -34.25 6.88
N LEU A 252 -5.51 -34.18 6.44
CA LEU A 252 -6.56 -33.41 7.10
C LEU A 252 -6.85 -33.87 8.54
N ASP A 253 -6.73 -35.17 8.82
CA ASP A 253 -6.90 -35.69 10.19
C ASP A 253 -5.89 -35.09 11.17
N ARG A 254 -4.63 -34.98 10.75
CA ARG A 254 -3.57 -34.34 11.53
C ARG A 254 -3.87 -32.85 11.74
N ALA A 255 -4.35 -32.17 10.71
CA ALA A 255 -4.76 -30.76 10.84
C ALA A 255 -5.89 -30.60 11.87
N SER A 256 -6.87 -31.52 11.87
CA SER A 256 -7.95 -31.53 12.89
C SER A 256 -7.40 -31.73 14.30
N GLU A 257 -6.42 -32.59 14.51
CA GLU A 257 -5.79 -32.80 15.82
C GLU A 257 -5.03 -31.56 16.31
N GLU A 258 -4.30 -30.88 15.41
CA GLU A 258 -3.58 -29.64 15.74
C GLU A 258 -4.55 -28.50 16.12
N ILE A 259 -5.69 -28.38 15.43
CA ILE A 259 -6.78 -27.45 15.81
C ILE A 259 -7.30 -27.78 17.21
N ALA A 260 -7.56 -29.05 17.51
CA ALA A 260 -8.07 -29.46 18.82
C ALA A 260 -7.09 -29.10 19.95
N LEU A 261 -5.80 -29.35 19.74
CA LEU A 261 -4.75 -29.00 20.69
C LEU A 261 -4.63 -27.49 20.90
N PHE A 262 -4.72 -26.70 19.83
CA PHE A 262 -4.71 -25.24 19.90
C PHE A 262 -5.87 -24.71 20.74
N LEU A 263 -7.09 -25.20 20.51
CA LEU A 263 -8.25 -24.75 21.27
C LEU A 263 -8.20 -25.16 22.74
N LYS A 264 -7.69 -26.37 23.03
CA LYS A 264 -7.49 -26.83 24.40
C LYS A 264 -6.48 -25.97 25.17
N ARG A 265 -5.39 -25.54 24.51
CA ARG A 265 -4.39 -24.65 25.12
C ARG A 265 -4.95 -23.26 25.43
N GLY A 266 -5.87 -22.77 24.61
CA GLY A 266 -6.52 -21.47 24.80
C GLY A 266 -7.57 -21.42 25.93
N GLN A 267 -8.01 -22.57 26.44
CA GLN A 267 -8.97 -22.65 27.55
C GLN A 267 -8.31 -22.62 28.94
N LEU A 268 -6.98 -22.77 29.00
CA LEU A 268 -6.18 -22.72 30.23
C LEU A 268 -5.76 -21.28 30.54
#